data_AF-A0A1A8LYE5-F1
#
_entry.id   AF-A0A1A8LYE5-F1
#
_cell.length_a   1.000
_cell.length_b   1.000
_cell.length_c   1.000
_cell.angle_alpha   90.00
_cell.angle_beta   90.00
_cell.angle_gamma   90.00
#
_symmetry.space_group_name_H-M   'P 1'
#
loop_
_entity.id
_entity.type
_entity.pdbx_description
1 polymer ?
#
loop_
_entity_poly.entity_id
_entity_poly.type
_entity_poly.pdbx_seq_one_letter_code
_entity_poly.pdbx_strand_id
1 'polypeptide(L)'
;LQQCKKLLYQVLVKHYGQIQKPPLLNNCFFDIYSGISELLVNGKMERALEALQLSVKLQDSRSREELRRLLRFMVTAAKPQEMKVHKEIENRIAVKRAFSSAIIYNRRLPKGKAGLMVLFMMDNYSDLFKIPLSLHKTVSERIRNIVNGTNPDVVTGITYNLRVGAVAYSESSQKTTKEEIISLIQMVQESPKFSAKDKKQLLGQISKTHTEIFVKYFGNKLSNVNMLLL
;
A
#
# COMPACT_ATOMS: atom_id res chain seq x y z
N LEU A 1 -17.58 5.92 -41.54
CA LEU A 1 -16.54 5.46 -40.58
C LEU A 1 -16.26 6.46 -39.45
N GLN A 2 -15.91 7.72 -39.72
CA GLN A 2 -15.61 8.71 -38.67
C GLN A 2 -16.79 8.97 -37.70
N GLN A 3 -18.02 9.00 -38.22
CA GLN A 3 -19.23 9.18 -37.41
C GLN A 3 -19.44 8.03 -36.42
N CYS A 4 -19.12 6.79 -36.82
CA CYS A 4 -19.13 5.61 -35.94
C CYS A 4 -18.06 5.71 -34.84
N LYS A 5 -16.82 6.13 -35.19
CA LYS A 5 -15.75 6.37 -34.19
C LYS A 5 -16.19 7.42 -33.15
N LYS A 6 -16.87 8.48 -33.59
CA LYS A 6 -17.36 9.55 -32.71
C LYS A 6 -18.47 9.07 -31.79
N LEU A 7 -19.42 8.30 -32.33
CA LEU A 7 -20.48 7.68 -31.55
C LEU A 7 -19.91 6.72 -30.49
N LEU A 8 -18.95 5.88 -30.87
CA LEU A 8 -18.27 4.97 -29.93
C LEU A 8 -17.59 5.75 -28.79
N TYR A 9 -16.86 6.83 -29.13
CA TYR A 9 -16.25 7.69 -28.11
C TYR A 9 -17.30 8.25 -27.15
N GLN A 10 -18.42 8.79 -27.66
CA GLN A 10 -19.49 9.33 -26.83
C GLN A 10 -20.13 8.28 -25.91
N VAL A 11 -20.37 7.07 -26.43
CA VAL A 11 -20.91 5.95 -25.65
C VAL A 11 -19.95 5.56 -24.53
N LEU A 12 -18.65 5.46 -24.80
CA LEU A 12 -17.65 5.12 -23.79
C LEU A 12 -17.49 6.23 -22.75
N VAL A 13 -17.49 7.50 -23.15
CA VAL A 13 -17.49 8.63 -22.20
C VAL A 13 -18.71 8.58 -21.30
N LYS A 14 -19.90 8.28 -21.83
CA LYS A 14 -21.10 8.09 -21.02
C LYS A 14 -20.97 6.91 -20.06
N HIS A 15 -20.43 5.78 -20.51
CA HIS A 15 -20.27 4.58 -19.70
C HIS A 15 -19.30 4.76 -18.54
N TYR A 16 -18.15 5.39 -18.80
CA TYR A 16 -17.08 5.61 -17.82
C TYR A 16 -17.27 6.88 -16.98
N GLY A 17 -18.10 7.83 -17.44
CA GLY A 17 -18.49 9.01 -16.67
C GLY A 17 -19.52 8.72 -15.55
N GLN A 18 -20.03 7.50 -15.45
CA GLN A 18 -20.99 7.12 -14.40
C GLN A 18 -20.32 7.09 -13.02
N ILE A 19 -20.69 8.05 -12.16
CA ILE A 19 -20.12 8.23 -10.81
C ILE A 19 -20.35 7.01 -9.89
N GLN A 20 -21.35 6.17 -10.20
CA GLN A 20 -21.71 5.00 -9.38
C GLN A 20 -20.69 3.86 -9.45
N LYS A 21 -19.79 3.86 -10.45
CA LYS A 21 -18.78 2.81 -10.57
C LYS A 21 -17.51 3.20 -9.81
N PRO A 22 -16.92 2.27 -9.03
CA PRO A 22 -15.61 2.51 -8.44
C PRO A 22 -14.55 2.67 -9.53
N PRO A 23 -13.47 3.42 -9.26
CA PRO A 23 -12.36 3.53 -10.20
C PRO A 23 -11.70 2.16 -10.44
N LEU A 24 -11.15 1.98 -11.64
CA LEU A 24 -10.45 0.74 -12.05
C LEU A 24 -9.20 0.47 -11.21
N LEU A 25 -8.54 1.53 -10.74
CA LEU A 25 -7.50 1.42 -9.72
C LEU A 25 -8.16 1.39 -8.33
N ASN A 26 -8.14 0.21 -7.71
CA ASN A 26 -8.85 -0.03 -6.46
C ASN A 26 -8.36 0.87 -5.31
N ASN A 27 -9.28 1.64 -4.73
CA ASN A 27 -9.02 2.54 -3.61
C ASN A 27 -8.46 1.88 -2.34
N CYS A 28 -8.54 0.55 -2.18
CA CYS A 28 -7.85 -0.18 -1.11
C CYS A 28 -6.33 0.02 -1.14
N PHE A 29 -5.75 0.31 -2.31
CA PHE A 29 -4.32 0.57 -2.50
C PHE A 29 -4.01 2.06 -2.61
N PHE A 30 -4.84 2.94 -2.04
CA PHE A 30 -4.71 4.38 -2.15
C PHE A 30 -3.30 4.89 -1.77
N ASP A 31 -2.72 4.38 -0.69
CA ASP A 31 -1.39 4.83 -0.24
C ASP A 31 -0.30 4.55 -1.28
N ILE A 32 -0.44 3.44 -2.03
CA ILE A 32 0.45 3.12 -3.16
C ILE A 32 0.30 4.17 -4.25
N TYR A 33 -0.93 4.51 -4.65
CA TYR A 33 -1.17 5.51 -5.70
C TYR A 33 -0.75 6.91 -5.26
N SER A 34 -0.90 7.25 -3.99
CA SER A 34 -0.40 8.50 -3.42
C SER A 34 1.13 8.54 -3.53
N GLY A 35 1.82 7.48 -3.12
CA GLY A 35 3.28 7.36 -3.25
C GLY A 35 3.77 7.46 -4.70
N ILE A 36 3.09 6.77 -5.63
CA ILE A 36 3.39 6.87 -7.07
C ILE A 36 3.21 8.31 -7.55
N SER A 37 2.16 9.00 -7.11
CA SER A 37 1.93 10.38 -7.51
C SER A 37 3.04 11.32 -7.01
N GLU A 38 3.60 11.08 -5.83
CA GLU A 38 4.78 11.82 -5.36
C GLU A 38 6.03 11.49 -6.18
N LEU A 39 6.24 10.23 -6.57
CA LEU A 39 7.35 9.87 -7.47
C LEU A 39 7.27 10.64 -8.78
N LEU A 40 6.07 10.75 -9.37
CA LEU A 40 5.84 11.49 -10.61
C LEU A 40 6.10 12.99 -10.45
N VAL A 41 5.59 13.60 -9.38
CA VAL A 41 5.82 15.03 -9.10
C VAL A 41 7.30 15.33 -8.87
N ASN A 42 8.04 14.39 -8.29
CA ASN A 42 9.48 14.50 -8.08
C ASN A 42 10.33 14.04 -9.27
N GLY A 43 9.74 13.79 -10.45
CA GLY A 43 10.48 13.43 -11.66
C GLY A 43 11.07 12.01 -11.68
N LYS A 44 10.71 11.14 -10.72
CA LYS A 44 11.23 9.77 -10.60
C LYS A 44 10.46 8.79 -11.50
N MET A 45 10.53 9.03 -12.82
CA MET A 45 9.69 8.35 -13.82
C MET A 45 9.87 6.84 -13.85
N GLU A 46 11.11 6.34 -13.84
CA GLU A 46 11.38 4.89 -13.86
C GLU A 46 10.80 4.18 -12.65
N ARG A 47 11.03 4.73 -11.45
CA ARG A 47 10.48 4.18 -10.19
C ARG A 47 8.96 4.25 -10.17
N ALA A 48 8.38 5.32 -10.70
CA ALA A 48 6.93 5.46 -10.80
C ALA A 48 6.33 4.41 -11.75
N LEU A 49 6.99 4.13 -12.88
CA LEU A 49 6.57 3.08 -13.82
C LEU A 49 6.65 1.70 -13.18
N GLU A 50 7.76 1.36 -12.51
CA GLU A 50 7.89 0.09 -11.82
C GLU A 50 6.82 -0.08 -10.73
N ALA A 51 6.63 0.95 -9.90
CA ALA A 51 5.60 0.93 -8.86
C ALA A 51 4.18 0.79 -9.45
N LEU A 52 3.90 1.43 -10.59
CA LEU A 52 2.63 1.25 -11.32
C LEU A 52 2.48 -0.17 -11.86
N GLN A 53 3.50 -0.71 -12.53
CA GLN A 53 3.51 -2.08 -13.04
C GLN A 53 3.19 -3.09 -11.92
N LEU A 54 3.83 -2.94 -10.75
CA LEU A 54 3.56 -3.76 -9.57
C LEU A 54 2.13 -3.56 -9.06
N SER A 55 1.67 -2.31 -8.94
CA SER A 55 0.31 -2.01 -8.46
C SER A 55 -0.79 -2.60 -9.36
N VAL A 56 -0.55 -2.66 -10.67
CA VAL A 56 -1.44 -3.28 -11.66
C VAL A 56 -1.45 -4.80 -11.53
N LYS A 57 -0.35 -5.43 -11.07
CA LYS A 57 -0.32 -6.87 -10.77
C LYS A 57 -1.13 -7.23 -9.52
N LEU A 58 -1.29 -6.30 -8.58
CA LEU A 58 -2.13 -6.47 -7.38
C LEU A 58 -3.64 -6.36 -7.67
N GLN A 59 -4.03 -5.82 -8.83
CA GLN A 59 -5.43 -5.76 -9.23
C GLN A 59 -5.97 -7.14 -9.61
N ASP A 60 -7.27 -7.34 -9.44
CA ASP A 60 -7.96 -8.51 -9.96
C ASP A 60 -7.89 -8.55 -11.50
N SER A 61 -8.05 -9.74 -12.07
CA SER A 61 -7.90 -9.95 -13.51
C SER A 61 -8.89 -9.11 -14.33
N ARG A 62 -10.12 -8.91 -13.83
CA ARG A 62 -11.16 -8.17 -14.55
C ARG A 62 -10.81 -6.69 -14.63
N SER A 63 -10.51 -6.05 -13.50
CA SER A 63 -10.13 -4.63 -13.44
C SER A 63 -8.87 -4.35 -14.26
N ARG A 64 -7.89 -5.26 -14.21
CA ARG A 64 -6.65 -5.15 -14.99
C ARG A 64 -6.87 -5.20 -16.50
N GLU A 65 -7.68 -6.15 -16.99
CA GLU A 65 -7.97 -6.25 -18.42
C GLU A 65 -8.84 -5.09 -18.92
N GLU A 66 -9.77 -4.63 -18.08
CA GLU A 66 -10.57 -3.44 -18.40
C GLU A 66 -9.70 -2.18 -18.50
N LEU A 67 -8.80 -1.96 -17.54
CA LEU A 67 -7.82 -0.87 -17.58
C LEU A 67 -6.96 -0.94 -18.84
N ARG A 68 -6.47 -2.13 -19.22
CA ARG A 68 -5.68 -2.32 -20.45
C ARG A 68 -6.45 -1.92 -21.69
N ARG A 69 -7.72 -2.34 -21.82
CA ARG A 69 -8.56 -2.02 -22.97
C ARG A 69 -8.89 -0.53 -23.02
N LEU A 70 -9.21 0.07 -21.87
CA LEU A 70 -9.50 1.49 -21.77
C LEU A 70 -8.27 2.34 -22.12
N LEU A 71 -7.10 2.05 -21.56
CA LEU A 71 -5.88 2.78 -21.90
C LEU A 71 -5.52 2.63 -23.38
N ARG A 72 -5.67 1.44 -23.96
CA ARG A 72 -5.47 1.24 -25.40
C ARG A 72 -6.38 2.17 -26.22
N PHE A 73 -7.66 2.20 -25.88
CA PHE A 73 -8.63 3.08 -26.52
C PHE A 73 -8.23 4.55 -26.35
N MET A 74 -7.85 4.97 -25.14
CA MET A 74 -7.45 6.34 -24.85
C MET A 74 -6.22 6.76 -25.66
N VAL A 75 -5.20 5.90 -25.75
CA VAL A 75 -3.99 6.17 -26.55
C VAL A 75 -4.33 6.27 -28.04
N THR A 76 -5.22 5.44 -28.56
CA THR A 76 -5.69 5.54 -29.94
C THR A 76 -6.50 6.83 -30.17
N ALA A 77 -7.45 7.13 -29.30
CA ALA A 77 -8.31 8.32 -29.40
C ALA A 77 -7.55 9.65 -29.21
N ALA A 78 -6.42 9.61 -28.50
CA ALA A 78 -5.55 10.77 -28.31
C ALA A 78 -4.84 11.23 -29.60
N LYS A 79 -4.74 10.37 -30.62
CA LYS A 79 -4.10 10.69 -31.90
C LYS A 79 -5.05 11.52 -32.78
N PRO A 80 -4.71 12.77 -33.15
CA PRO A 80 -5.59 13.64 -33.93
C PRO A 80 -5.87 13.10 -35.35
N GLN A 81 -4.97 12.30 -35.91
CA GLN A 81 -5.11 11.69 -37.25
C GLN A 81 -6.27 10.70 -37.33
N GLU A 82 -6.63 10.06 -36.20
CA GLU A 82 -7.67 9.03 -36.18
C GLU A 82 -9.09 9.61 -36.23
N MET A 83 -9.29 10.70 -35.47
CA MET A 83 -10.53 11.47 -35.35
C MET A 83 -10.34 12.64 -34.37
N LYS A 84 -10.81 13.84 -34.70
CA LYS A 84 -10.86 14.96 -33.74
C LYS A 84 -12.01 14.76 -32.73
N VAL A 85 -11.69 14.59 -31.44
CA VAL A 85 -12.71 14.32 -30.39
C VAL A 85 -13.36 15.59 -29.83
N HIS A 86 -12.68 16.74 -29.90
CA HIS A 86 -13.16 18.02 -29.41
C HIS A 86 -12.79 19.15 -30.38
N LYS A 87 -13.62 20.20 -30.50
CA LYS A 87 -13.39 21.29 -31.47
C LYS A 87 -12.15 22.14 -31.15
N GLU A 88 -11.99 22.48 -29.88
CA GLU A 88 -10.99 23.46 -29.40
C GLU A 88 -9.86 22.85 -28.55
N ILE A 89 -10.06 21.64 -28.02
CA ILE A 89 -9.15 21.04 -27.05
C ILE A 89 -8.41 19.90 -27.75
N GLU A 90 -7.10 19.79 -27.50
CA GLU A 90 -6.31 18.67 -27.97
C GLU A 90 -6.92 17.33 -27.53
N ASN A 91 -6.94 16.36 -28.44
CA ASN A 91 -7.52 15.05 -28.19
C ASN A 91 -6.99 14.40 -26.91
N ARG A 92 -5.67 14.48 -26.68
CA ARG A 92 -5.01 13.97 -25.48
C ARG A 92 -5.64 14.52 -24.20
N ILE A 93 -5.87 15.83 -24.14
CA ILE A 93 -6.43 16.50 -22.96
C ILE A 93 -7.92 16.17 -22.82
N ALA A 94 -8.68 16.13 -23.92
CA ALA A 94 -10.08 15.76 -23.91
C ALA A 94 -10.30 14.31 -23.42
N VAL A 95 -9.53 13.37 -23.94
CA VAL A 95 -9.53 11.95 -23.54
C VAL A 95 -9.14 11.81 -22.07
N LYS A 96 -8.06 12.45 -21.63
CA LYS A 96 -7.66 12.44 -20.22
C LYS A 96 -8.80 12.91 -19.32
N ARG A 97 -9.41 14.05 -19.63
CA ARG A 97 -10.52 14.62 -18.83
C ARG A 97 -11.72 13.67 -18.77
N ALA A 98 -12.05 13.02 -19.88
CA ALA A 98 -13.23 12.16 -19.96
C ALA A 98 -13.10 10.85 -19.15
N PHE A 99 -11.90 10.29 -19.05
CA PHE A 99 -11.71 8.95 -18.46
C PHE A 99 -10.92 8.94 -17.14
N SER A 100 -10.37 10.07 -16.69
CA SER A 100 -9.54 10.09 -15.46
C SER A 100 -10.25 9.53 -14.24
N SER A 101 -11.51 9.93 -13.99
CA SER A 101 -12.27 9.48 -12.82
C SER A 101 -12.59 7.99 -12.83
N ALA A 102 -12.74 7.41 -14.03
CA ALA A 102 -12.94 5.98 -14.19
C ALA A 102 -11.68 5.19 -13.89
N ILE A 103 -10.50 5.73 -14.20
CA ILE A 103 -9.22 5.05 -13.92
C ILE A 103 -8.85 5.23 -12.46
N ILE A 104 -8.86 6.47 -11.97
CA ILE A 104 -8.52 6.79 -10.60
C ILE A 104 -9.33 7.95 -10.06
N TYR A 105 -9.92 7.73 -8.89
CA TYR A 105 -10.57 8.76 -8.12
C TYR A 105 -10.50 8.44 -6.63
N ASN A 106 -9.96 9.40 -5.87
CA ASN A 106 -10.03 9.40 -4.42
C ASN A 106 -10.14 10.83 -3.92
N ARG A 107 -10.98 11.09 -2.91
CA ARG A 107 -11.14 12.42 -2.31
C ARG A 107 -9.83 12.98 -1.75
N ARG A 108 -8.90 12.10 -1.35
CA ARG A 108 -7.58 12.43 -0.81
C ARG A 108 -6.51 12.63 -1.90
N LEU A 109 -6.78 12.30 -3.17
CA LEU A 109 -5.83 12.51 -4.28
C LEU A 109 -6.19 13.79 -5.05
N PRO A 110 -5.31 14.80 -5.11
CA PRO A 110 -5.55 16.00 -5.91
C PRO A 110 -5.81 15.66 -7.39
N LYS A 111 -6.83 16.29 -7.99
CA LYS A 111 -7.23 16.07 -9.40
C LYS A 111 -6.06 16.25 -10.38
N GLY A 112 -5.14 17.18 -10.10
CA GLY A 112 -3.93 17.39 -10.88
C GLY A 112 -3.01 16.17 -10.89
N LYS A 113 -2.71 15.61 -9.71
CA LYS A 113 -1.89 14.40 -9.52
C LYS A 113 -2.54 13.16 -10.15
N ALA A 114 -3.84 12.99 -9.96
CA ALA A 114 -4.63 11.94 -10.62
C ALA A 114 -4.52 12.03 -12.15
N GLY A 115 -4.71 13.23 -12.70
CA GLY A 115 -4.60 13.47 -14.15
C GLY A 115 -3.17 13.25 -14.68
N LEU A 116 -2.14 13.66 -13.93
CA LEU A 116 -0.74 13.41 -14.29
C LEU A 116 -0.46 11.91 -14.39
N MET A 117 -0.93 11.13 -13.41
CA MET A 117 -0.73 9.69 -13.40
C MET A 117 -1.46 8.99 -14.56
N VAL A 118 -2.68 9.44 -14.91
CA VAL A 118 -3.40 8.94 -16.09
C VAL A 118 -2.65 9.23 -17.39
N LEU A 119 -2.11 10.45 -17.56
CA LEU A 119 -1.27 10.78 -18.72
C LEU A 119 -0.01 9.90 -18.76
N PHE A 120 0.65 9.72 -17.62
CA PHE A 120 1.83 8.87 -17.52
C PHE A 120 1.53 7.41 -17.90
N MET A 121 0.38 6.86 -17.48
CA MET A 121 -0.08 5.55 -17.90
C MET A 121 -0.38 5.46 -19.40
N MET A 122 -0.91 6.53 -20.01
CA MET A 122 -1.12 6.58 -21.45
C MET A 122 0.22 6.55 -22.20
N ASP A 123 1.21 7.32 -21.74
CA ASP A 123 2.53 7.43 -22.39
C ASP A 123 3.32 6.12 -22.30
N ASN A 124 3.16 5.39 -21.21
CA ASN A 124 3.88 4.14 -20.93
C ASN A 124 2.98 2.90 -21.12
N TYR A 125 1.89 2.99 -21.87
CA TYR A 125 0.90 1.92 -22.00
C TYR A 125 1.50 0.57 -22.41
N SER A 126 2.48 0.57 -23.32
CA SER A 126 3.20 -0.62 -23.80
C SER A 126 3.91 -1.37 -22.68
N ASP A 127 4.44 -0.65 -21.71
CA ASP A 127 5.31 -1.19 -20.67
C ASP A 127 4.56 -1.40 -19.36
N LEU A 128 3.48 -0.66 -19.11
CA LEU A 128 2.68 -0.70 -17.88
C LEU A 128 2.21 -2.11 -17.48
N PHE A 129 1.95 -3.00 -18.44
CA PHE A 129 1.46 -4.36 -18.16
C PHE A 129 2.56 -5.44 -18.15
N LYS A 130 3.80 -5.06 -18.47
CA LYS A 130 4.97 -5.96 -18.41
C LYS A 130 5.37 -6.20 -16.95
N ILE A 131 6.16 -7.24 -16.73
CA ILE A 131 6.78 -7.52 -15.44
C ILE A 131 8.02 -6.62 -15.33
N PRO A 132 8.20 -5.86 -14.22
CA PRO A 132 9.42 -5.07 -14.02
C PRO A 132 10.67 -5.95 -14.09
N LEU A 133 11.70 -5.49 -14.79
CA LEU A 133 12.95 -6.25 -14.93
C LEU A 133 13.64 -6.47 -13.58
N SER A 134 13.55 -5.49 -12.69
CA SER A 134 14.01 -5.57 -11.30
C SER A 134 13.37 -6.75 -10.56
N LEU A 135 12.05 -6.94 -10.67
CA LEU A 135 11.36 -8.08 -10.08
C LEU A 135 11.81 -9.40 -10.70
N HIS A 136 11.94 -9.46 -12.03
CA HIS A 136 12.42 -10.67 -12.71
C HIS A 136 13.82 -11.06 -12.22
N LYS A 137 14.74 -10.10 -12.09
CA LYS A 137 16.09 -10.31 -11.56
C LYS A 137 16.05 -10.83 -10.12
N THR A 138 15.29 -10.18 -9.24
CA THR A 138 15.16 -10.56 -7.83
C THR A 138 14.59 -11.98 -7.67
N VAL A 139 13.57 -12.34 -8.44
CA VAL A 139 12.99 -13.69 -8.41
C VAL A 139 13.96 -14.73 -8.95
N SER A 140 14.62 -14.45 -10.07
CA SER A 140 15.60 -15.36 -10.69
C SER A 140 16.78 -15.64 -9.74
N GLU A 141 17.27 -14.59 -9.10
CA GLU A 141 18.32 -14.67 -8.08
C GLU A 141 17.89 -15.51 -6.87
N ARG A 142 16.67 -15.29 -6.38
CA ARG A 142 16.11 -16.07 -5.28
C ARG A 142 16.03 -17.56 -5.64
N ILE A 143 15.51 -17.89 -6.82
CA ILE A 143 15.43 -19.27 -7.30
C ILE A 143 16.82 -19.89 -7.39
N ARG A 144 17.80 -19.16 -7.93
CA ARG A 144 19.19 -19.61 -8.00
C ARG A 144 19.77 -19.95 -6.63
N ASN A 145 19.52 -19.11 -5.62
CA ASN A 145 19.98 -19.38 -4.26
C ASN A 145 19.33 -20.63 -3.66
N ILE A 146 18.02 -20.83 -3.89
CA ILE A 146 17.32 -22.05 -3.47
C ILE A 146 17.95 -23.28 -4.11
N VAL A 147 18.19 -23.25 -5.43
CA VAL A 147 18.79 -24.37 -6.18
C VAL A 147 20.20 -24.69 -5.68
N ASN A 148 20.98 -23.68 -5.33
CA ASN A 148 22.35 -23.83 -4.82
C ASN A 148 22.40 -24.18 -3.32
N GLY A 149 21.26 -24.31 -2.64
CA GLY A 149 21.20 -24.57 -1.20
C GLY A 149 21.71 -23.41 -0.33
N THR A 150 21.85 -22.21 -0.88
CA THR A 150 22.23 -21.00 -0.13
C THR A 150 20.99 -20.31 0.42
N ASN A 151 21.18 -19.44 1.42
CA ASN A 151 20.06 -18.71 2.01
C ASN A 151 19.39 -17.82 0.94
N PRO A 152 18.11 -18.07 0.60
CA PRO A 152 17.41 -17.40 -0.50
C PRO A 152 17.17 -15.91 -0.26
N ASP A 153 17.20 -15.47 1.00
CA ASP A 153 16.81 -14.12 1.39
C ASP A 153 18.01 -13.14 1.49
N VAL A 154 19.24 -13.63 1.29
CA VAL A 154 20.48 -12.84 1.38
C VAL A 154 20.53 -11.69 0.38
N VAL A 155 20.00 -11.90 -0.84
CA VAL A 155 20.07 -10.90 -1.92
C VAL A 155 18.78 -10.08 -2.04
N THR A 156 17.65 -10.62 -1.60
CA THR A 156 16.36 -9.96 -1.86
C THR A 156 16.08 -8.80 -0.94
N GLY A 157 16.67 -8.73 0.26
CA GLY A 157 16.41 -7.66 1.26
C GLY A 157 14.93 -7.53 1.70
N ILE A 158 14.06 -8.35 1.11
CA ILE A 158 12.63 -8.39 1.33
C ILE A 158 12.40 -9.38 2.47
N THR A 159 12.40 -8.84 3.68
CA THR A 159 12.18 -9.59 4.91
C THR A 159 10.72 -9.45 5.34
N TYR A 160 9.75 -9.92 4.54
CA TYR A 160 8.44 -10.21 5.13
C TYR A 160 8.46 -11.63 5.69
N ASN A 161 8.36 -11.71 7.01
CA ASN A 161 8.46 -12.93 7.81
C ASN A 161 9.82 -13.62 7.68
N LEU A 162 10.85 -13.07 8.34
CA LEU A 162 11.98 -13.89 8.76
C LEU A 162 11.37 -15.05 9.56
N ARG A 163 11.56 -16.29 9.12
CA ARG A 163 11.10 -17.45 9.88
C ARG A 163 11.98 -17.53 11.12
N VAL A 164 11.60 -16.81 12.17
CA VAL A 164 12.26 -16.88 13.46
C VAL A 164 12.18 -18.33 13.90
N GLY A 165 13.33 -18.95 14.19
CA GLY A 165 13.36 -20.32 14.69
C GLY A 165 12.46 -20.45 15.92
N ALA A 166 11.79 -21.59 16.09
CA ALA A 166 10.77 -21.77 17.14
C ALA A 166 11.27 -21.34 18.54
N VAL A 167 12.55 -21.60 18.83
CA VAL A 167 13.23 -21.20 20.07
C VAL A 167 13.32 -19.67 20.17
N ALA A 168 13.92 -19.01 19.18
CA ALA A 168 14.06 -17.54 19.16
C ALA A 168 12.70 -16.83 19.19
N TYR A 169 11.65 -17.40 18.59
CA TYR A 169 10.29 -16.86 18.66
C TYR A 169 9.70 -17.00 20.06
N SER A 170 9.86 -18.16 20.69
CA SER A 170 9.38 -18.40 22.05
C SER A 170 10.08 -17.47 23.05
N GLU A 171 11.39 -17.28 22.93
CA GLU A 171 12.17 -16.38 23.77
C GLU A 171 11.80 -14.92 23.54
N SER A 172 11.70 -14.47 22.29
CA SER A 172 11.30 -13.09 21.97
C SER A 172 9.87 -12.81 22.40
N SER A 173 8.95 -13.75 22.17
CA SER A 173 7.55 -13.60 22.55
C SER A 173 7.41 -13.53 24.07
N GLN A 174 8.05 -14.42 24.83
CA GLN A 174 8.01 -14.38 26.29
C GLN A 174 8.62 -13.09 26.84
N LYS A 175 9.75 -12.65 26.26
CA LYS A 175 10.40 -11.40 26.66
C LYS A 175 9.51 -10.18 26.39
N THR A 176 8.99 -10.02 25.17
CA THR A 176 8.14 -8.89 24.79
C THR A 176 6.83 -8.89 25.57
N THR A 177 6.17 -10.04 25.74
CA THR A 177 4.96 -10.14 26.57
C THR A 177 5.23 -9.70 28.01
N LYS A 178 6.37 -10.10 28.58
CA LYS A 178 6.75 -9.66 29.93
C LYS A 178 7.01 -8.16 30.01
N GLU A 179 7.72 -7.59 29.05
CA GLU A 179 8.01 -6.15 28.98
C GLU A 179 6.72 -5.33 28.86
N GLU A 180 5.80 -5.73 27.97
CA GLU A 180 4.52 -5.05 27.79
C GLU A 180 3.61 -5.15 29.03
N ILE A 181 3.58 -6.30 29.72
CA ILE A 181 2.84 -6.43 30.99
C ILE A 181 3.41 -5.49 32.05
N ILE A 182 4.74 -5.34 32.12
CA ILE A 182 5.38 -4.39 33.04
C ILE A 182 4.99 -2.95 32.68
N SER A 183 5.03 -2.58 31.39
CA SER A 183 4.61 -1.26 30.91
C SER A 183 3.13 -0.99 31.20
N LEU A 184 2.26 -2.00 31.09
CA LEU A 184 0.85 -1.89 31.47
C LEU A 184 0.68 -1.64 32.97
N ILE A 185 1.42 -2.35 33.83
CA ILE A 185 1.40 -2.12 35.28
C ILE A 185 1.82 -0.68 35.59
N GLN A 186 2.91 -0.20 34.99
CA GLN A 186 3.39 1.19 35.15
C GLN A 186 2.32 2.20 34.70
N MET A 187 1.75 2.01 33.51
CA MET A 187 0.71 2.87 32.96
C MET A 187 -0.50 2.95 33.90
N VAL A 188 -0.98 1.83 34.42
CA VAL A 188 -2.13 1.81 35.33
C VAL A 188 -1.81 2.52 36.65
N GLN A 189 -0.59 2.36 37.18
CA GLN A 189 -0.15 3.03 38.41
C GLN A 189 -0.06 4.55 38.23
N GLU A 190 0.60 5.00 37.17
CA GLU A 190 0.98 6.40 36.94
C GLU A 190 -0.13 7.22 36.27
N SER A 191 -1.06 6.57 35.58
CA SER A 191 -2.15 7.27 34.89
C SER A 191 -3.11 7.96 35.88
N PRO A 192 -3.36 9.27 35.73
CA PRO A 192 -4.37 9.99 36.51
C PRO A 192 -5.81 9.68 36.04
N LYS A 193 -5.98 8.93 34.94
CA LYS A 193 -7.30 8.63 34.35
C LYS A 193 -8.09 7.55 35.09
N PHE A 194 -7.43 6.76 35.93
CA PHE A 194 -8.06 5.65 36.66
C PHE A 194 -8.32 6.03 38.12
N SER A 195 -9.52 5.72 38.61
CA SER A 195 -9.83 5.86 40.04
C SER A 195 -9.06 4.82 40.87
N ALA A 196 -8.94 5.03 42.19
CA ALA A 196 -8.28 4.07 43.08
C ALA A 196 -8.93 2.67 43.04
N LYS A 197 -10.25 2.62 42.84
CA LYS A 197 -11.01 1.37 42.70
C LYS A 197 -10.65 0.65 41.40
N ASP A 198 -10.58 1.38 40.29
CA ASP A 198 -10.27 0.82 38.97
C ASP A 198 -8.82 0.35 38.88
N LYS A 199 -7.88 1.11 39.46
CA LYS A 199 -6.47 0.70 39.57
C LYS A 199 -6.35 -0.61 40.34
N LYS A 200 -7.04 -0.74 41.48
CA LYS A 200 -7.03 -1.97 42.30
C LYS A 200 -7.64 -3.15 41.53
N GLN A 201 -8.70 -2.92 40.76
CA GLN A 201 -9.34 -3.96 39.96
C GLN A 201 -8.44 -4.43 38.81
N LEU A 202 -7.88 -3.51 38.03
CA LEU A 202 -7.02 -3.81 36.88
C LEU A 202 -5.72 -4.50 37.32
N LEU A 203 -5.04 -3.97 38.34
CA LEU A 203 -3.85 -4.61 38.90
C LEU A 203 -4.17 -5.98 39.53
N GLY A 204 -5.35 -6.12 40.13
CA GLY A 204 -5.84 -7.41 40.65
C GLY A 204 -6.14 -8.45 39.56
N GLN A 205 -6.49 -8.03 38.35
CA GLN A 205 -6.61 -8.94 37.20
C GLN A 205 -5.23 -9.36 36.70
N ILE A 206 -4.31 -8.40 36.54
CA ILE A 206 -2.94 -8.69 36.09
C ILE A 206 -2.22 -9.61 37.09
N SER A 207 -2.40 -9.41 38.40
CA SER A 207 -1.79 -10.26 39.43
C SER A 207 -2.31 -11.69 39.43
N LYS A 208 -3.58 -11.91 39.07
CA LYS A 208 -4.17 -13.25 38.93
C LYS A 208 -3.73 -13.97 37.67
N THR A 209 -3.65 -13.25 36.54
CA THR A 209 -3.31 -13.84 35.24
C THR A 209 -1.80 -14.01 35.04
N HIS A 210 -0.99 -13.13 35.65
CA HIS A 210 0.46 -13.07 35.47
C HIS A 210 1.20 -12.89 36.81
N THR A 211 0.94 -13.79 37.76
CA THR A 211 1.43 -13.70 39.14
C THR A 211 2.94 -13.57 39.25
N GLU A 212 3.71 -14.35 38.48
CA GLU A 212 5.18 -14.32 38.53
C GLU A 212 5.76 -12.96 38.11
N ILE A 213 5.22 -12.36 37.04
CA ILE A 213 5.65 -11.05 36.53
C ILE A 213 5.29 -9.97 37.54
N PHE A 214 4.09 -10.05 38.10
CA PHE A 214 3.60 -9.11 39.11
C PHE A 214 4.47 -9.16 40.38
N VAL A 215 4.71 -10.35 40.94
CA VAL A 215 5.56 -10.53 42.13
C VAL A 215 6.99 -10.05 41.86
N LYS A 216 7.57 -10.36 40.70
CA LYS A 216 8.93 -9.91 40.37
C LYS A 216 9.04 -8.39 40.21
N TYR A 217 8.05 -7.76 39.58
CA TYR A 217 8.03 -6.31 39.40
C TYR A 217 7.95 -5.56 40.74
N PHE A 218 7.03 -5.96 41.62
CA PHE A 218 6.88 -5.34 42.93
C PHE A 218 7.99 -5.73 43.91
N GLY A 219 8.48 -6.98 43.85
CA GLY A 219 9.63 -7.43 44.63
C GLY A 219 10.89 -6.62 44.31
N ASN A 220 11.20 -6.40 43.03
CA ASN A 220 12.33 -5.58 42.62
C ASN A 220 12.17 -4.10 43.03
N LYS A 221 10.95 -3.53 42.99
CA LYS A 221 10.71 -2.17 43.49
C LYS A 221 10.93 -2.05 45.01
N LEU A 222 10.50 -3.05 45.80
CA LEU A 222 10.71 -3.06 47.25
C LEU A 222 12.19 -3.18 47.61
N SER A 223 12.96 -4.01 46.89
CA SER A 223 14.41 -4.10 47.04
C SER A 223 15.13 -2.79 46.70
N ASN A 224 14.69 -2.09 45.64
CA ASN A 224 15.27 -0.80 45.24
C ASN A 224 14.93 0.34 46.23
N VAL A 225 13.76 0.32 46.86
CA VAL A 225 13.40 1.28 47.93
C VAL A 225 14.23 1.04 49.19
N ASN A 226 14.50 -0.22 49.55
CA ASN A 226 15.35 -0.55 50.70
C ASN A 226 16.83 -0.18 50.47
N MET A 227 17.32 -0.18 49.22
CA MET A 227 18.66 0.28 48.85
C MET A 227 18.81 1.81 48.79
N LEU A 228 17.70 2.57 48.72
CA LEU A 228 17.69 4.04 48.78
C LEU A 228 17.55 4.59 50.21
N LEU A 229 17.35 3.70 51.19
CA LEU A 229 17.16 4.02 52.62
C LEU A 229 18.34 3.56 53.51
N LEU A 230 19.44 3.13 52.88
CA LEU A 230 20.76 2.88 53.48
C LEU A 230 21.76 3.90 52.93
#